data_AF-A0A1B0C0P6-F1
#
_entry.id   AF-A0A1B0C0P6-F1
#
_cell.length_a   1.000
_cell.length_b   1.000
_cell.length_c   1.000
_cell.angle_alpha   90.00
_cell.angle_beta   90.00
_cell.angle_gamma   90.00
#
_symmetry.space_group_name_H-M   'P 1'
#
loop_
_entity.id
_entity.type
_entity.pdbx_description
1 polymer ?
#
loop_
_entity_poly.entity_id
_entity_poly.type
_entity_poly.pdbx_seq_one_letter_code
_entity_poly.pdbx_strand_id
1 'polypeptide(L)'
;MYILSILSISACERAHFTREGEYLALTIENLSERRPSFVTGDIVKAKNPWANGENAKIMYEAVIHKMIFNPIVLKFDANFQQKYNGEDYRLEFYFSRYGYRKQHYTVSAVKNLGEQFLFSSRTQAHTA
;
A
#
# COMPACT_ATOMS: atom_id res chain seq x y z
N MET A 1 13.68 20.38 -10.10
CA MET A 1 13.97 18.99 -10.53
C MET A 1 13.27 17.89 -9.71
N TYR A 2 12.66 18.18 -8.55
CA TYR A 2 11.94 17.18 -7.72
C TYR A 2 10.49 16.87 -8.15
N ILE A 3 9.81 17.80 -8.84
CA ILE A 3 8.40 17.64 -9.21
C ILE A 3 8.23 16.63 -10.37
N LEU A 4 9.16 16.66 -11.35
CA LEU A 4 9.12 15.78 -12.51
C LEU A 4 9.40 14.31 -12.15
N SER A 5 10.25 14.05 -11.15
CA SER A 5 10.51 12.67 -10.68
C SER A 5 9.32 12.06 -9.98
N ILE A 6 8.57 12.85 -9.19
CA ILE A 6 7.35 12.40 -8.51
C ILE A 6 6.25 12.07 -9.52
N LEU A 7 6.08 12.89 -10.56
CA LEU A 7 5.09 12.67 -11.62
C LEU A 7 5.39 11.40 -12.45
N SER A 8 6.67 11.09 -12.67
CA SER A 8 7.11 9.88 -13.39
C SER A 8 6.83 8.59 -12.61
N ILE A 9 6.54 8.68 -11.31
CA ILE A 9 6.29 7.52 -10.43
C ILE A 9 4.82 7.45 -10.01
N SER A 10 4.04 8.52 -10.16
CA SER A 10 2.62 8.51 -9.83
C SER A 10 1.80 7.60 -10.75
N ALA A 11 2.30 7.26 -11.94
CA ALA A 11 1.61 6.36 -12.84
C ALA A 11 2.57 5.48 -13.67
N CYS A 12 2.15 4.24 -13.92
CA CYS A 12 2.78 3.33 -14.87
C CYS A 12 1.75 2.98 -15.96
N GLU A 13 2.07 3.24 -17.22
CA GLU A 13 1.12 3.07 -18.32
C GLU A 13 0.75 1.61 -18.59
N ARG A 14 1.70 0.70 -18.44
CA ARG A 14 1.51 -0.74 -18.64
C ARG A 14 2.36 -1.52 -17.65
N ALA A 15 1.70 -2.30 -16.81
CA ALA A 15 2.33 -3.25 -15.92
C ALA A 15 1.49 -4.52 -15.84
N HIS A 16 2.17 -5.65 -15.71
CA HIS A 16 1.56 -6.92 -15.36
C HIS A 16 2.08 -7.36 -13.98
N PHE A 17 1.38 -8.31 -13.39
CA PHE A 17 1.72 -8.90 -12.12
C PHE A 17 2.09 -10.37 -12.29
N THR A 18 2.95 -10.87 -11.43
CA THR A 18 3.25 -12.30 -11.29
C THR A 18 2.57 -12.86 -10.06
N ARG A 19 1.99 -14.06 -10.15
CA ARG A 19 1.34 -14.69 -9.00
C ARG A 19 2.38 -15.11 -7.96
N GLU A 20 2.11 -14.76 -6.70
CA GLU A 20 2.95 -15.12 -5.55
C GLU A 20 2.05 -15.59 -4.39
N GLY A 21 1.61 -16.85 -4.46
CA GLY A 21 0.65 -17.40 -3.49
C GLY A 21 -0.68 -16.62 -3.49
N GLU A 22 -1.06 -16.08 -2.33
CA GLU A 22 -2.24 -15.21 -2.17
C GLU A 22 -1.95 -13.73 -2.49
N TYR A 23 -0.84 -13.43 -3.15
CA TYR A 23 -0.40 -12.07 -3.49
C TYR A 23 -0.09 -11.95 -4.98
N LEU A 24 0.01 -10.70 -5.42
CA LEU A 24 0.48 -10.34 -6.75
C LEU A 24 1.78 -9.54 -6.63
N ALA A 25 2.81 -9.97 -7.32
CA ALA A 25 4.11 -9.31 -7.35
C ALA A 25 4.20 -8.39 -8.57
N LEU A 26 4.64 -7.15 -8.34
CA LEU A 26 4.86 -6.13 -9.36
C LEU A 26 6.35 -5.87 -9.52
N THR A 27 6.87 -6.10 -10.72
CA THR A 27 8.24 -5.73 -11.07
C THR A 27 8.24 -4.36 -11.74
N ILE A 28 8.96 -3.40 -11.17
CA ILE A 28 9.12 -2.06 -11.75
C ILE A 28 10.58 -1.87 -12.14
N GLU A 29 10.83 -1.48 -13.39
CA GLU A 29 12.18 -1.12 -13.82
C GLU A 29 12.66 0.18 -13.16
N ASN A 30 13.92 0.21 -12.71
CA ASN A 30 14.57 1.36 -12.09
C ASN A 30 13.89 1.87 -10.80
N LEU A 31 13.26 0.98 -10.04
CA LEU A 31 12.56 1.29 -8.80
C LEU A 31 13.47 1.93 -7.73
N SER A 32 14.74 1.52 -7.66
CA SER A 32 15.73 2.00 -6.69
C SER A 32 16.17 3.45 -6.91
N GLU A 33 16.09 3.94 -8.14
CA GLU A 33 16.53 5.30 -8.52
C GLU A 33 15.39 6.33 -8.43
N ARG A 34 14.16 5.84 -8.29
CA ARG A 34 12.93 6.60 -8.45
C ARG A 34 12.33 6.94 -7.07
N ARG A 35 12.53 8.19 -6.63
CA ARG A 35 11.84 8.75 -5.43
C ARG A 35 10.49 9.35 -5.80
N PRO A 36 9.40 9.05 -5.08
CA PRO A 36 9.38 8.65 -3.66
C PRO A 36 9.51 7.14 -3.41
N SER A 37 9.99 6.78 -2.21
CA SER A 37 10.07 5.39 -1.76
C SER A 37 8.69 4.84 -1.41
N PHE A 38 8.33 3.69 -1.97
CA PHE A 38 7.18 2.93 -1.47
C PHE A 38 7.43 2.47 -0.03
N VAL A 39 6.35 2.33 0.72
CA VAL A 39 6.35 1.69 2.03
C VAL A 39 5.13 0.78 2.12
N THR A 40 5.22 -0.26 2.95
CA THR A 40 4.07 -1.08 3.31
C THR A 40 2.88 -0.20 3.73
N GLY A 41 1.71 -0.49 3.17
CA GLY A 41 0.49 0.30 3.40
C GLY A 41 0.20 1.38 2.36
N ASP A 42 1.14 1.73 1.48
CA ASP A 42 0.85 2.58 0.33
C ASP A 42 -0.16 1.88 -0.62
N ILE A 43 -0.94 2.68 -1.36
CA ILE A 43 -2.02 2.18 -2.20
C ILE A 43 -1.60 2.20 -3.68
N VAL A 44 -1.88 1.12 -4.38
CA VAL A 44 -1.73 1.00 -5.84
C VAL A 44 -3.11 0.81 -6.45
N LYS A 45 -3.48 1.64 -7.43
CA LYS A 45 -4.72 1.46 -8.19
C LYS A 45 -4.41 0.93 -9.57
N ALA A 46 -5.08 -0.14 -9.98
CA ALA A 46 -4.95 -0.75 -11.28
C ALA A 46 -6.20 -0.47 -12.13
N LYS A 47 -6.01 0.06 -13.33
CA LYS A 47 -7.05 0.37 -14.30
C LYS A 47 -6.80 -0.41 -15.59
N ASN A 48 -7.81 -1.10 -16.09
CA ASN A 48 -7.71 -1.79 -17.38
C ASN A 48 -7.69 -0.73 -18.50
N PRO A 49 -6.61 -0.62 -19.29
CA PRO A 49 -6.48 0.42 -20.31
C PRO A 49 -7.41 0.19 -21.52
N TRP A 50 -7.93 -1.03 -21.70
CA TRP A 50 -8.83 -1.41 -22.79
C TRP A 50 -10.31 -1.45 -22.37
N ALA A 51 -10.61 -1.13 -21.11
CA ALA A 51 -12.00 -1.12 -20.65
C ALA A 51 -12.77 0.07 -21.23
N ASN A 52 -13.98 -0.20 -21.73
CA ASN A 52 -14.89 0.78 -22.32
C ASN A 52 -16.20 0.86 -21.52
N GLY A 53 -16.94 1.95 -21.69
CA GLY A 53 -18.24 2.15 -21.04
C GLY A 53 -18.13 2.24 -19.50
N GLU A 54 -19.03 1.57 -18.78
CA GLU A 54 -19.03 1.58 -17.31
C GLU A 54 -17.77 0.93 -16.71
N ASN A 55 -17.23 -0.10 -17.38
CA ASN A 55 -16.02 -0.80 -16.95
C ASN A 55 -14.78 0.10 -16.99
N ALA A 56 -14.78 1.17 -17.81
CA ALA A 56 -13.68 2.13 -17.88
C ALA A 56 -13.50 2.95 -16.58
N LYS A 57 -14.49 2.95 -15.69
CA LYS A 57 -14.46 3.63 -14.39
C LYS A 57 -13.96 2.75 -13.26
N ILE A 58 -13.87 1.43 -13.48
CA ILE A 58 -13.45 0.48 -12.45
C ILE A 58 -11.95 0.65 -12.21
N MET A 59 -11.59 0.84 -10.94
CA MET A 59 -10.23 0.81 -10.45
C MET A 59 -10.12 -0.25 -9.37
N TYR A 60 -9.12 -1.11 -9.48
CA TYR A 60 -8.83 -2.13 -8.48
C TYR A 60 -7.77 -1.61 -7.54
N GLU A 61 -8.07 -1.59 -6.25
CA GLU A 61 -7.12 -1.11 -5.25
C GLU A 61 -6.32 -2.28 -4.66
N ALA A 62 -5.03 -2.05 -4.50
CA ALA A 62 -4.11 -2.91 -3.79
C ALA A 62 -3.38 -2.15 -2.70
N VAL A 63 -3.04 -2.87 -1.64
CA VAL A 63 -2.15 -2.40 -0.60
C VAL A 63 -0.78 -3.03 -0.79
N ILE A 64 0.27 -2.22 -0.72
CA ILE A 64 1.65 -2.73 -0.65
C ILE A 64 1.80 -3.51 0.64
N HIS A 65 1.99 -4.82 0.53
CA HIS A 65 2.12 -5.70 1.68
C HIS A 65 3.58 -5.80 2.14
N LYS A 66 4.49 -5.99 1.18
CA LYS A 66 5.92 -6.15 1.47
C LYS A 66 6.76 -5.51 0.37
N MET A 67 7.84 -4.85 0.79
CA MET A 67 8.83 -4.26 -0.10
C MET A 67 10.20 -4.81 0.25
N ILE A 68 10.78 -5.64 -0.62
CA ILE A 68 12.13 -6.22 -0.46
C ILE A 68 13.03 -5.79 -1.63
N PHE A 69 12.89 -4.56 -2.13
CA PHE A 69 13.63 -3.98 -3.26
C PHE A 69 13.00 -4.13 -4.66
N ASN A 70 12.69 -5.33 -5.18
CA ASN A 70 11.90 -5.58 -6.41
C ASN A 70 11.83 -7.11 -6.60
N PRO A 71 10.66 -7.76 -6.78
CA PRO A 71 9.33 -7.19 -6.97
C PRO A 71 8.68 -6.67 -5.69
N ILE A 72 7.69 -5.79 -5.86
CA ILE A 72 6.82 -5.30 -4.79
C ILE A 72 5.65 -6.28 -4.63
N VAL A 73 5.39 -6.75 -3.41
CA VAL A 73 4.29 -7.68 -3.14
C VAL A 73 3.03 -6.89 -2.77
N LEU A 74 1.97 -7.09 -3.54
CA LEU A 74 0.69 -6.39 -3.45
C LEU A 74 -0.43 -7.36 -3.05
N LYS A 75 -1.36 -6.86 -2.25
CA LYS A 75 -2.63 -7.55 -1.98
C LYS A 75 -3.79 -6.74 -2.53
N PHE A 76 -4.52 -7.32 -3.47
CA PHE A 76 -5.76 -6.78 -4.02
C PHE A 76 -6.97 -7.37 -3.30
N ASP A 77 -8.17 -6.86 -3.63
CA ASP A 77 -9.41 -7.57 -3.33
C ASP A 77 -9.40 -9.01 -3.88
N ALA A 78 -10.00 -9.92 -3.14
CA ALA A 78 -10.02 -11.35 -3.46
C ALA A 78 -10.61 -11.63 -4.85
N ASN A 79 -11.64 -10.89 -5.27
CA ASN A 79 -12.24 -11.09 -6.59
C ASN A 79 -11.28 -10.74 -7.72
N PHE A 80 -10.52 -9.66 -7.56
CA PHE A 80 -9.52 -9.26 -8.54
C PHE A 80 -8.38 -10.29 -8.58
N GLN A 81 -7.86 -10.68 -7.41
CA GLN A 81 -6.78 -11.64 -7.28
C GLN A 81 -7.08 -12.98 -7.95
N GLN A 82 -8.29 -13.50 -7.75
CA GLN A 82 -8.69 -14.79 -8.33
C GLN A 82 -8.85 -14.70 -9.86
N LYS A 83 -9.44 -13.60 -10.34
CA LYS A 83 -9.73 -13.39 -11.77
C LYS A 83 -8.50 -13.00 -12.59
N TYR A 84 -7.49 -12.42 -11.96
CA TYR A 84 -6.29 -11.95 -12.65
C TYR A 84 -5.56 -13.10 -13.38
N ASN A 85 -5.34 -12.93 -14.68
CA ASN A 85 -4.77 -13.96 -15.55
C ASN A 85 -3.61 -13.45 -16.42
N GLY A 86 -2.88 -12.43 -15.94
CA GLY A 86 -1.69 -11.91 -16.61
C GLY A 86 -1.95 -10.71 -17.53
N GLU A 87 -3.12 -10.07 -17.43
CA GLU A 87 -3.43 -8.88 -18.21
C GLU A 87 -2.56 -7.68 -17.78
N ASP A 88 -2.33 -6.74 -18.72
CA ASP A 88 -1.69 -5.46 -18.37
C ASP A 88 -2.72 -4.49 -17.77
N TYR A 89 -2.25 -3.71 -16.81
CA TYR A 89 -2.99 -2.62 -16.20
C TYR A 89 -2.17 -1.34 -16.23
N ARG A 90 -2.87 -0.20 -16.34
CA ARG A 90 -2.31 1.09 -15.98
C ARG A 90 -2.36 1.22 -14.46
N LEU A 91 -1.24 1.55 -13.84
CA LEU A 91 -1.13 1.70 -12.40
C LEU A 91 -1.07 3.18 -12.01
N GLU A 92 -1.70 3.51 -10.90
CA GLU A 92 -1.55 4.77 -10.20
C GLU A 92 -1.09 4.51 -8.76
N PHE A 93 -0.15 5.31 -8.27
CA PHE A 93 0.49 5.10 -6.98
C PHE A 93 0.17 6.23 -6.01
N TYR A 94 -0.28 5.85 -4.80
CA TYR A 94 -0.73 6.77 -3.76
C TYR A 94 0.11 6.55 -2.50
N PHE A 95 1.03 7.49 -2.26
CA PHE A 95 1.99 7.46 -1.16
C PHE A 95 1.39 8.15 0.08
N SER A 96 0.78 7.39 0.98
CA SER A 96 0.16 7.95 2.18
C SER A 96 1.03 7.77 3.41
N ARG A 97 1.63 8.88 3.87
CA ARG A 97 2.35 8.90 5.16
C ARG A 97 1.42 9.13 6.36
N TYR A 98 0.12 9.28 6.12
CA TYR A 98 -0.84 9.70 7.14
C TYR A 98 -0.97 8.67 8.28
N GLY A 99 -1.02 7.37 7.95
CA GLY A 99 -1.10 6.30 8.95
C GLY A 99 0.08 6.32 9.91
N TYR A 100 1.31 6.39 9.38
CA TYR A 100 2.53 6.49 10.17
C TYR A 100 2.58 7.75 11.03
N ARG A 101 2.15 8.90 10.48
CA ARG A 101 2.06 10.16 11.26
C ARG A 101 1.10 10.03 12.43
N LYS A 102 -0.06 9.39 12.25
CA LYS A 102 -1.00 9.12 13.34
C LYS A 102 -0.40 8.19 14.39
N GLN A 103 0.25 7.10 13.98
CA GLN A 103 0.91 6.19 14.90
C GLN A 103 1.99 6.89 15.73
N HIS A 104 2.85 7.69 15.08
CA HIS A 104 3.89 8.46 15.76
C HIS A 104 3.31 9.48 16.75
N TYR A 105 2.22 10.16 16.35
CA TYR A 105 1.48 11.05 17.23
C TYR A 105 0.92 10.30 18.44
N THR A 106 0.26 9.16 18.23
CA THR A 106 -0.28 8.33 19.32
C THR A 106 0.82 7.88 20.28
N VAL A 107 1.95 7.37 19.78
CA VAL A 107 3.09 6.98 20.64
C VAL A 107 3.60 8.16 21.47
N SER A 108 3.62 9.36 20.89
CA SER A 108 4.03 10.58 21.60
C SER A 108 3.01 11.00 22.66
N ALA A 109 1.71 10.94 22.32
CA ALA A 109 0.61 11.30 23.23
C ALA A 109 0.44 10.31 24.38
N VAL A 110 0.69 9.02 24.13
CA VAL A 110 0.60 7.91 25.09
C VAL A 110 1.51 8.11 26.31
N LYS A 111 2.64 8.81 26.16
CA LYS A 111 3.52 9.18 27.28
C LYS A 111 2.79 9.97 28.38
N ASN A 112 1.69 10.64 28.05
CA ASN A 112 0.91 11.47 28.97
C ASN A 112 -0.38 10.80 29.48
N LEU A 113 -0.70 9.56 29.06
CA LEU A 113 -1.98 8.89 29.37
C LEU A 113 -1.93 8.04 30.66
N GLY A 114 -0.74 7.75 31.20
CA GLY A 114 -0.54 6.94 32.42
C GLY A 114 -0.74 5.42 32.21
N GLU A 115 -0.06 4.58 32.99
CA GLU A 115 -0.05 3.11 32.80
C GLU A 115 -1.45 2.46 32.89
N GLN A 116 -2.31 2.97 33.77
CA GLN A 116 -3.67 2.48 33.98
C GLN A 116 -4.59 2.65 32.76
N PHE A 117 -4.34 3.66 31.91
CA PHE A 117 -5.06 3.84 30.66
C PHE A 117 -4.53 2.89 29.56
N LEU A 118 -3.22 2.65 29.54
CA LEU A 118 -2.55 1.84 28.53
C LEU A 118 -2.71 0.33 28.78
N PHE A 119 -2.81 -0.07 30.05
CA PHE A 119 -2.85 -1.46 30.48
C PHE A 119 -3.99 -1.66 31.49
N SER A 120 -5.22 -1.57 31.00
CA SER A 120 -6.45 -1.71 31.80
C SER A 120 -6.60 -3.05 32.53
N SER A 121 -5.83 -4.07 32.16
CA SER A 121 -5.82 -5.38 32.81
C SER A 121 -4.90 -5.46 34.05
N ARG A 122 -4.06 -4.45 34.32
CA ARG A 122 -3.14 -4.45 35.47
C ARG A 122 -3.72 -3.81 36.75
N THR A 123 -4.94 -3.28 36.69
CA THR A 123 -5.57 -2.67 37.86
C THR A 123 -6.35 -3.70 38.67
N GLN A 124 -5.97 -3.78 39.96
CA GLN A 124 -6.53 -4.52 41.10
C GLN A 124 -5.99 -5.94 41.36
N ALA A 125 -4.74 -6.01 41.82
CA ALA A 125 -4.48 -6.86 42.99
C ALA A 125 -4.96 -6.07 44.22
N HIS A 126 -6.19 -6.33 44.65
CA HIS A 126 -6.63 -5.89 45.98
C HIS A 126 -5.77 -6.64 47.01
N THR A 127 -4.85 -5.94 47.65
CA THR A 127 -4.16 -6.44 48.84
C THR A 127 -5.22 -6.64 49.92
N ALA A 128 -5.50 -7.90 50.25
CA ALA A 128 -6.28 -8.30 51.42
C ALA A 128 -5.40 -8.29 52.68
#